data_AF-A0AAP0B7H4-F1
#
_entry.id   AF-A0AAP0B7H4-F1
#
_cell.length_a   1.000
_cell.length_b   1.000
_cell.length_c   1.000
_cell.angle_alpha   90.00
_cell.angle_beta   90.00
_cell.angle_gamma   90.00
#
_symmetry.space_group_name_H-M   'P 1'
#
loop_
_entity.id
_entity.type
_entity.pdbx_description
1 polymer ?
#
loop_
_entity_poly.entity_id
_entity_poly.type
_entity_poly.pdbx_seq_one_letter_code
_entity_poly.pdbx_strand_id
1 'polypeptide(L)'
;MVGPLSPSTYLSRSCRTSGCTQKFTYKHVRDNYELTHVYIQVDFLEADERRMSIERGGRKKQRITVETLMQKRIVSLDLPSVFDDGADYLRWMHSDDAE
;
A
#
# COMPACT_ATOMS: atom_id res chain seq x y z
N MET A 1 -9.54 -50.81 26.06
CA MET A 1 -10.59 -49.76 26.00
C MET A 1 -9.87 -48.43 25.83
N VAL A 2 -9.89 -47.87 24.62
CA VAL A 2 -9.28 -46.55 24.36
C VAL A 2 -10.24 -45.53 24.97
N GLY A 3 -9.83 -44.89 26.06
CA GLY A 3 -10.62 -43.84 26.70
C GLY A 3 -10.92 -42.73 25.69
N PRO A 4 -12.08 -42.05 25.79
CA PRO A 4 -12.42 -40.99 24.85
C PRO A 4 -11.34 -39.92 24.92
N LEU A 5 -10.73 -39.64 23.76
CA LEU A 5 -9.89 -38.47 23.55
C LEU A 5 -10.70 -37.27 24.04
N SER A 6 -10.20 -36.59 25.07
CA SER A 6 -10.82 -35.36 25.54
C SER A 6 -10.98 -34.43 24.33
N PRO A 7 -12.14 -33.77 24.15
CA PRO A 7 -12.24 -32.75 23.14
C PRO A 7 -11.14 -31.74 23.47
N SER A 8 -10.19 -31.60 22.56
CA SER A 8 -9.21 -30.52 22.58
C SER A 8 -9.96 -29.26 22.99
N THR A 9 -9.69 -28.78 24.20
CA THR A 9 -10.22 -27.51 24.66
C THR A 9 -9.64 -26.50 23.70
N TYR A 10 -10.42 -26.14 22.68
CA TYR A 10 -10.18 -24.96 21.87
C TYR A 10 -10.14 -23.81 22.87
N LEU A 11 -8.95 -23.49 23.36
CA LEU A 11 -8.69 -22.41 24.30
C LEU A 11 -9.07 -21.13 23.58
N SER A 12 -10.32 -20.71 23.76
CA SER A 12 -10.84 -19.48 23.19
C SER A 12 -9.98 -18.34 23.72
N ARG A 13 -9.26 -17.65 22.84
CA ARG A 13 -8.37 -16.55 23.22
C ARG A 13 -9.18 -15.26 23.21
N SER A 14 -9.10 -14.49 24.29
CA SER A 14 -9.67 -13.15 24.34
C SER A 14 -8.86 -12.18 23.47
N CYS A 15 -9.51 -11.09 23.04
CA CYS A 15 -8.85 -9.94 22.44
C CYS A 15 -7.81 -9.36 23.42
N ARG A 16 -6.67 -8.88 22.89
CA ARG A 16 -5.59 -8.27 23.68
C ARG A 16 -5.82 -6.78 23.99
N THR A 17 -6.79 -6.14 23.33
CA THR A 17 -7.09 -4.71 23.52
C THR A 17 -7.77 -4.45 24.86
N SER A 18 -7.30 -3.45 25.60
CA SER A 18 -7.90 -3.03 26.87
C SER A 18 -9.38 -2.63 26.68
N GLY A 19 -10.25 -3.21 27.51
CA GLY A 19 -11.70 -2.97 27.45
C GLY A 19 -12.48 -3.84 26.45
N CYS A 20 -11.82 -4.71 25.68
CA CYS A 20 -12.51 -5.65 24.80
C CYS A 20 -12.69 -7.04 25.45
N THR A 21 -13.93 -7.54 25.48
CA THR A 21 -14.29 -8.84 26.10
C THR A 21 -14.60 -9.94 25.08
N GLN A 22 -14.32 -9.71 23.79
CA GLN A 22 -14.56 -10.71 22.73
C GLN A 22 -13.59 -11.90 22.84
N LYS A 23 -14.12 -13.11 22.63
CA LYS A 23 -13.39 -14.38 22.66
C LYS A 23 -13.48 -15.08 21.32
N PHE A 24 -12.37 -15.61 20.84
CA PHE A 24 -12.26 -16.24 19.53
C PHE A 24 -11.68 -17.64 19.64
N THR A 25 -12.26 -18.58 18.90
CA THR A 25 -11.78 -19.97 18.79
C THR A 25 -10.55 -20.09 17.90
N TYR A 26 -10.48 -19.27 16.85
CA TYR A 26 -9.38 -19.28 15.88
C TYR A 26 -8.51 -18.03 16.01
N LYS A 27 -7.18 -18.23 15.95
CA LYS A 27 -6.19 -17.16 16.03
C LYS A 27 -6.37 -16.12 14.92
N HIS A 28 -6.58 -16.53 13.67
CA HIS A 28 -6.70 -15.60 12.53
C HIS A 28 -7.90 -14.66 12.64
N VAL A 29 -9.01 -15.13 13.23
CA VAL A 29 -10.22 -14.31 13.45
C VAL A 29 -9.94 -13.25 14.51
N ARG A 30 -9.28 -13.64 15.61
CA ARG A 30 -8.85 -12.69 16.64
C ARG A 30 -7.90 -11.66 16.09
N ASP A 31 -6.88 -12.09 15.35
CA ASP A 31 -5.84 -11.20 14.84
C ASP A 31 -6.44 -10.18 13.84
N ASN A 32 -7.42 -10.58 13.00
CA ASN A 32 -8.17 -9.65 12.14
C ASN A 32 -9.04 -8.67 12.97
N TYR A 33 -9.75 -9.19 13.97
CA TYR A 33 -10.54 -8.34 14.87
C TYR A 33 -9.67 -7.32 15.63
N GLU A 34 -8.46 -7.68 16.03
CA GLU A 34 -7.50 -6.76 16.66
C GLU A 34 -7.10 -5.60 15.72
N LEU A 35 -7.03 -5.81 14.40
CA LEU A 35 -6.83 -4.72 13.43
C LEU A 35 -7.97 -3.70 13.45
N THR A 36 -9.19 -4.13 13.75
CA THR A 36 -10.33 -3.20 13.86
C THR A 36 -10.18 -2.27 15.06
N HIS A 37 -9.58 -2.72 16.16
CA HIS A 37 -9.29 -1.83 17.30
C HIS A 37 -8.28 -0.74 16.95
N VAL A 38 -7.26 -1.06 16.15
CA VAL A 38 -6.29 -0.06 15.65
C VAL A 38 -7.01 0.95 14.75
N TYR A 39 -7.94 0.49 13.92
CA TYR A 39 -8.69 1.35 13.02
C TYR A 39 -9.76 2.21 13.72
N ILE A 40 -10.36 1.72 14.80
CA ILE A 40 -11.36 2.45 15.60
C ILE A 40 -10.70 3.50 16.50
N GLN A 41 -9.45 3.27 16.96
CA GLN A 41 -8.74 4.23 17.80
C GLN A 41 -8.23 5.46 17.04
N VAL A 42 -8.06 5.36 15.72
CA VAL A 42 -7.79 6.53 14.89
C VAL A 42 -9.13 7.14 14.55
N ASP A 43 -9.41 8.33 15.08
CA ASP A 43 -10.61 9.09 14.72
C ASP A 43 -10.69 9.19 13.20
N PHE A 44 -11.79 8.71 12.64
CA PHE A 44 -12.04 8.75 11.20
C PHE A 44 -11.95 10.18 10.66
N LEU A 45 -12.30 11.17 11.48
CA LEU A 45 -12.16 12.58 11.15
C LEU A 45 -10.69 12.97 11.04
N GLU A 46 -9.85 12.61 12.03
CA GLU A 46 -8.42 12.89 12.00
C GLU A 46 -7.70 12.18 10.83
N ALA A 47 -8.09 10.93 10.54
CA ALA A 47 -7.56 10.18 9.41
C ALA A 47 -7.97 10.79 8.07
N ASP A 48 -9.22 11.25 7.93
CA ASP A 48 -9.68 11.91 6.71
C ASP A 48 -9.07 13.31 6.58
N GLU A 49 -8.91 14.08 7.66
CA GLU A 49 -8.18 15.36 7.69
C GLU A 49 -6.70 15.19 7.27
N ARG A 50 -6.03 14.14 7.75
CA ARG A 50 -4.68 13.79 7.31
C ARG A 50 -4.65 13.43 5.81
N ARG A 51 -5.66 12.70 5.34
CA ARG A 51 -5.79 12.34 3.92
C ARG A 51 -6.13 13.54 3.02
N MET A 52 -6.88 14.51 3.54
CA MET A 52 -7.24 15.75 2.87
C MET A 52 -6.07 16.75 2.86
N SER A 53 -5.20 16.71 3.87
CA SER A 53 -4.04 17.60 4.01
C SER A 53 -2.80 17.12 3.25
N ILE A 54 -2.65 15.81 3.01
CA ILE A 54 -1.66 15.30 2.04
C ILE A 54 -2.08 15.78 0.66
N GLU A 55 -1.17 16.46 -0.05
CA GLU A 55 -1.43 16.93 -1.40
C GLU A 55 -1.76 15.70 -2.28
N ARG A 56 -3.02 15.60 -2.72
CA ARG A 56 -3.51 14.45 -3.46
C ARG A 56 -2.68 14.29 -4.73
N GLY A 57 -1.82 13.27 -4.74
CA GLY A 57 -1.13 12.83 -5.95
C GLY A 57 -2.17 12.51 -7.04
N GLY A 58 -1.92 13.01 -8.25
CA GLY A 58 -2.86 12.88 -9.35
C GLY A 58 -3.90 14.00 -9.39
N ARG A 59 -3.45 15.26 -9.51
CA ARG A 59 -4.30 16.28 -10.14
C ARG A 59 -4.69 15.73 -11.51
N LYS A 60 -6.00 15.57 -11.76
CA LYS A 60 -6.51 15.29 -13.09
C LYS A 60 -5.92 16.35 -14.01
N LYS A 61 -5.16 15.94 -15.05
CA LYS A 61 -4.50 16.87 -15.97
C LYS A 61 -5.50 17.95 -16.37
N GLN A 62 -5.07 19.23 -16.37
CA GLN A 62 -5.91 20.34 -16.85
C GLN A 62 -6.55 19.96 -18.19
N ARG A 63 -7.76 20.44 -18.45
CA ARG A 63 -8.51 20.10 -19.68
C ARG A 63 -7.62 20.36 -20.88
N ILE A 64 -7.16 19.28 -21.49
CA ILE A 64 -6.29 19.29 -22.66
C ILE A 64 -7.20 19.64 -23.85
N THR A 65 -6.84 20.64 -24.64
CA THR A 65 -7.58 21.00 -25.86
C THR A 65 -7.44 19.90 -26.90
N VAL A 66 -8.45 19.70 -27.76
CA VAL A 66 -8.38 18.68 -28.82
C VAL A 66 -7.16 18.89 -29.72
N GLU A 67 -6.79 20.14 -29.97
CA GLU A 67 -5.60 20.52 -30.76
C GLU A 67 -4.31 19.96 -30.17
N THR A 68 -4.13 20.01 -28.85
CA THR A 68 -2.93 19.49 -28.19
C THR A 68 -2.91 17.95 -28.11
N LEU A 69 -4.05 17.28 -28.29
CA LEU A 69 -4.11 15.82 -28.48
C LEU A 69 -3.70 15.40 -29.91
N MET A 70 -3.98 16.24 -30.91
CA MET A 70 -3.68 15.98 -32.32
C MET A 70 -2.22 16.34 -32.68
N GLN A 71 -1.55 17.11 -31.85
CA GLN A 71 -0.13 17.43 -32.03
C GLN A 71 0.74 16.21 -31.76
N LYS A 72 1.58 15.85 -32.74
CA LYS A 72 2.63 14.84 -32.55
C LYS A 72 3.57 15.33 -31.45
N ARG A 73 3.87 14.47 -30.48
CA ARG A 73 4.89 14.79 -29.47
C ARG A 73 6.24 14.85 -30.16
N ILE A 74 6.74 16.06 -30.35
CA ILE A 74 8.09 16.32 -30.83
C ILE A 74 8.96 16.41 -29.59
N VAL A 75 9.95 15.54 -29.48
CA VAL A 75 11.02 15.68 -28.47
C VAL A 75 11.79 16.93 -28.88
N SER A 76 11.89 17.92 -27.98
CA SER A 76 12.68 19.12 -28.21
C SER A 76 14.11 18.72 -28.61
N LEU A 77 14.64 19.26 -29.71
CA LEU A 77 16.00 18.95 -30.17
C LEU A 77 17.09 19.32 -29.14
N ASP A 78 16.78 20.20 -28.19
CA ASP A 78 17.72 20.66 -27.15
C ASP A 78 17.85 19.68 -25.97
N LEU A 79 17.04 18.62 -25.92
CA LEU A 79 17.16 17.59 -24.89
C LEU A 79 17.97 16.42 -25.48
N PRO A 80 19.13 16.05 -24.90
CA PRO A 80 19.87 14.90 -25.39
C PRO A 80 18.95 13.69 -25.37
N SER A 81 18.72 13.09 -26.53
CA SER A 81 17.93 11.87 -26.60
C SER A 81 18.65 10.81 -25.78
N VAL A 82 17.92 9.95 -25.07
CA VAL A 82 18.50 8.73 -24.47
C VAL A 82 19.23 7.88 -25.52
N PHE A 83 18.91 8.08 -26.81
CA PHE A 83 19.58 7.46 -27.94
C PHE A 83 20.86 8.19 -28.40
N ASP A 84 21.07 9.45 -28.04
CA ASP A 84 22.26 10.22 -28.41
C ASP A 84 23.45 9.90 -27.48
N ASP A 85 23.17 9.51 -26.23
CA ASP A 85 24.17 9.10 -25.22
C ASP A 85 23.97 7.65 -24.77
N GLY A 86 23.87 6.75 -25.75
CA GLY A 86 23.67 5.32 -25.50
C GLY A 86 24.83 4.68 -24.72
N ALA A 87 26.04 5.24 -24.81
CA ALA A 87 27.21 4.71 -24.11
C ALA A 87 27.11 4.92 -22.59
N ASP A 88 26.71 6.11 -22.15
CA ASP A 88 26.53 6.39 -20.72
C ASP A 88 25.33 5.63 -20.14
N TYR A 89 24.26 5.44 -20.94
CA TYR A 89 23.12 4.60 -20.58
C TYR A 89 23.51 3.13 -20.35
N LEU A 90 24.32 2.55 -21.25
CA LEU A 90 24.82 1.18 -21.09
C LEU A 90 25.78 1.08 -19.90
N ARG A 91 26.65 2.07 -19.68
CA ARG A 91 27.55 2.11 -18.51
C ARG A 91 26.79 2.13 -17.19
N TRP A 92 25.72 2.92 -17.10
CA TRP A 92 24.83 2.95 -15.93
C TRP A 92 24.11 1.61 -15.71
N MET A 93 23.62 0.98 -16.78
CA MET A 93 22.95 -0.32 -16.68
C MET A 93 23.89 -1.42 -16.15
N HIS A 94 25.17 -1.35 -16.52
CA HIS A 94 26.17 -2.32 -16.09
C HIS A 94 26.86 -1.96 -14.76
N SER A 95 26.65 -0.76 -14.22
CA SER A 95 27.21 -0.40 -12.91
C SER A 95 26.46 -1.03 -11.73
N ASP A 96 25.20 -1.44 -11.90
CA ASP A 96 24.42 -2.10 -10.86
C ASP A 96 24.79 -3.59 -10.66
N ASP A 97 25.58 -4.17 -11.56
CA ASP A 97 26.06 -5.56 -11.48
C ASP A 97 27.42 -5.70 -10.75
N ALA A 98 27.98 -4.59 -10.25
CA ALA A 98 29.27 -4.56 -9.55
C ALA A 98 29.14 -3.98 -8.13
N GLU A 99 28.80 -4.87 -7.18
CA GLU A 99 28.78 -4.74 -5.70
C GLU A 99 27.67 -3.94 -5.01
#